data_AF-U4KLS2-F1
#
_entry.id   AF-U4KLS2-F1
#
_cell.length_a   1.000
_cell.length_b   1.000
_cell.length_c   1.000
_cell.angle_alpha   90.00
_cell.angle_beta   90.00
_cell.angle_gamma   90.00
#
_symmetry.space_group_name_H-M   'P 1'
#
loop_
_entity.id
_entity.type
_entity.pdbx_description
1 polymer ?
#
loop_
_entity_poly.entity_id
_entity_poly.type
_entity_poly.pdbx_seq_one_letter_code
_entity_poly.pdbx_strand_id
1 'polypeptide(L)'
;MKQNKLFKYLIISTIAIFIFSIVSLFFGDELAASFNVIGIRIAVLIVAFASFISSALFSFLVYAHNKTVSKINDDMNKRAELFRELQFASANYSIIEFTDRMLIYKESERYKNKYLNNPLFGFHLIETVGEVKDIEVSDELYDFYSIRIPFKVLEGKMVSRINVNEIRFEKENEKFYFYPTNKELFTEGYILYNEQTKRNNLIVNLIVDKKSNFFNQEVNVFTKIKLVVKVSSLLGVGITGINELYFTNPTQTEGDGLHTYKINSSNFTLIERPRVDNLSEIEGQIK
;
A
#
# COMPACT_ATOMS: atom_id res chain seq x y z
N MET A 1 -11.03 -23.90 20.19
CA MET A 1 -11.18 -24.32 21.60
C MET A 1 -12.28 -25.35 21.90
N LYS A 2 -13.47 -25.34 21.26
CA LYS A 2 -14.53 -26.35 21.53
C LYS A 2 -14.19 -27.78 21.07
N GLN A 3 -13.41 -27.96 19.99
CA GLN A 3 -13.02 -29.30 19.47
C GLN A 3 -12.19 -30.14 20.45
N ASN A 4 -11.32 -29.52 21.27
CA ASN A 4 -10.51 -30.24 22.27
C ASN A 4 -11.35 -30.86 23.39
N LYS A 5 -12.51 -30.27 23.73
CA LYS A 5 -13.38 -30.81 24.79
C LYS A 5 -14.11 -32.07 24.33
N LEU A 6 -14.67 -32.06 23.11
CA LEU A 6 -15.34 -33.21 22.51
C LEU A 6 -14.41 -34.42 22.33
N PHE A 7 -13.19 -34.17 21.83
CA PHE A 7 -12.17 -35.22 21.70
C PHE A 7 -11.77 -35.79 23.07
N LYS A 8 -11.62 -34.93 24.09
CA LYS A 8 -11.34 -35.36 25.46
C LYS A 8 -12.46 -36.23 26.04
N TYR A 9 -13.73 -35.86 25.84
CA TYR A 9 -14.86 -36.68 26.30
C TYR A 9 -14.92 -38.04 25.62
N LEU A 10 -14.60 -38.11 24.33
CA LEU A 10 -14.56 -39.35 23.57
C LEU A 10 -13.43 -40.28 24.06
N ILE A 11 -12.24 -39.74 24.32
CA ILE A 11 -11.13 -40.52 24.91
C ILE A 11 -11.54 -41.07 26.29
N ILE A 12 -12.14 -40.23 27.15
CA ILE A 12 -12.56 -40.65 28.49
C ILE A 12 -13.62 -41.76 28.41
N SER A 13 -14.63 -41.62 27.54
CA SER A 13 -15.66 -42.65 27.39
C SER A 13 -15.09 -43.97 26.86
N THR A 14 -14.13 -43.90 25.95
CA THR A 14 -13.45 -45.07 25.38
C THR A 14 -12.63 -45.82 26.43
N ILE A 15 -11.85 -45.08 27.23
CA ILE A 15 -11.05 -45.67 28.32
C ILE A 15 -11.96 -46.30 29.38
N ALA A 16 -13.05 -45.63 29.75
CA ALA A 16 -13.99 -46.17 30.73
C ALA A 16 -14.61 -47.49 30.24
N ILE A 17 -15.08 -47.54 28.99
CA ILE A 17 -15.68 -48.74 28.40
C ILE A 17 -14.65 -49.87 28.28
N PHE A 18 -13.41 -49.55 27.92
CA PHE A 18 -12.32 -50.52 27.87
C PHE A 18 -12.02 -51.14 29.25
N ILE A 19 -11.96 -50.32 30.29
CA ILE A 19 -11.78 -50.79 31.68
C ILE A 19 -12.95 -51.68 32.09
N PHE A 20 -14.20 -51.27 31.84
CA PHE A 20 -15.37 -52.11 32.13
C PHE A 20 -15.33 -53.43 31.38
N SER A 21 -14.87 -53.44 30.12
CA SER A 21 -14.72 -54.65 29.31
C SER A 21 -13.68 -55.61 29.88
N ILE A 22 -12.53 -55.09 30.34
CA ILE A 22 -11.48 -55.88 30.99
C ILE A 22 -12.01 -56.47 32.31
N VAL A 23 -12.69 -55.67 33.13
CA VAL A 23 -13.27 -56.12 34.39
C VAL A 23 -14.31 -57.23 34.13
N SER A 24 -15.19 -57.06 33.16
CA SER A 24 -16.16 -58.10 32.77
C SER A 24 -15.50 -59.38 32.24
N LEU A 25 -14.32 -59.30 31.62
CA LEU A 25 -13.58 -60.47 31.16
C LEU A 25 -12.97 -61.26 32.33
N PHE A 26 -12.37 -60.56 33.31
CA PHE A 26 -11.75 -61.19 34.47
C PHE A 26 -12.76 -61.79 35.46
N PHE A 27 -13.93 -61.17 35.60
CA PHE A 27 -15.03 -61.67 36.46
C PHE A 27 -16.10 -62.44 35.67
N GLY A 28 -15.81 -62.84 34.42
CA GLY A 28 -16.77 -63.45 33.51
C GLY A 28 -17.39 -64.75 34.03
N ASP A 29 -16.60 -65.57 34.72
CA ASP A 29 -17.05 -66.87 35.25
C ASP A 29 -18.03 -66.72 36.43
N GLU A 30 -17.79 -65.75 37.33
CA GLU A 30 -18.72 -65.44 38.44
C GLU A 30 -20.02 -64.78 37.96
N LEU A 31 -19.92 -63.92 36.93
CA LEU A 31 -21.06 -63.28 36.29
C LEU A 31 -21.93 -64.29 35.51
N ALA A 32 -21.30 -65.26 34.82
CA ALA A 32 -21.99 -66.31 34.10
C ALA A 32 -22.71 -67.29 35.05
N ALA A 33 -22.09 -67.63 36.18
CA ALA A 33 -22.70 -68.48 37.21
C ALA A 33 -23.92 -67.81 37.87
N SER A 34 -23.89 -66.49 38.06
CA SER A 34 -24.99 -65.74 38.69
C SER A 34 -26.10 -65.33 37.69
N PHE A 35 -25.76 -65.11 36.41
CA PHE A 35 -26.67 -64.53 35.43
C PHE A 35 -26.48 -65.10 34.00
N ASN A 36 -26.66 -66.42 33.85
CA ASN A 36 -26.48 -67.24 32.65
C ASN A 36 -26.81 -66.56 31.27
N VAL A 37 -27.93 -65.81 31.16
CA VAL A 37 -28.36 -65.16 29.89
C VAL A 37 -27.93 -63.69 29.77
N ILE A 38 -27.67 -63.02 30.90
CA ILE A 38 -27.34 -61.58 30.93
C ILE A 38 -25.87 -61.35 30.56
N GLY A 39 -24.95 -62.28 30.89
CA GLY A 39 -23.53 -62.18 30.51
C GLY A 39 -23.31 -62.09 29.00
N ILE A 40 -24.01 -62.92 28.22
CA ILE A 40 -23.97 -62.86 26.73
C ILE A 40 -24.50 -61.52 26.22
N ARG A 41 -25.59 -61.00 26.81
CA ARG A 41 -26.15 -59.70 26.42
C ARG A 41 -25.17 -58.56 26.71
N ILE A 42 -24.50 -58.58 27.86
CA ILE A 42 -23.48 -57.59 28.24
C ILE A 42 -22.29 -57.65 27.26
N ALA A 43 -21.81 -58.85 26.92
CA ALA A 43 -20.70 -59.02 25.98
C ALA A 43 -21.06 -58.48 24.58
N VAL A 44 -22.26 -58.77 24.07
CA VAL A 44 -22.75 -58.22 22.79
C VAL A 44 -22.86 -56.70 22.83
N LEU A 45 -23.31 -56.14 23.96
CA LEU A 45 -23.43 -54.70 24.19
C LEU A 45 -22.06 -54.01 24.17
N ILE A 46 -21.05 -54.64 24.80
CA ILE A 46 -19.65 -54.20 24.79
C ILE A 46 -19.07 -54.21 23.37
N VAL A 47 -19.24 -55.30 22.63
CA VAL A 47 -18.76 -55.41 21.24
C VAL A 47 -19.42 -54.37 20.33
N ALA A 48 -20.73 -54.16 20.49
CA ALA A 48 -21.46 -53.12 19.76
C ALA A 48 -20.95 -51.71 20.09
N PHE A 49 -20.67 -51.41 21.37
CA PHE A 49 -20.08 -50.12 21.76
C PHE A 49 -18.65 -49.94 21.24
N ALA A 50 -17.82 -50.97 21.30
CA ALA A 50 -16.46 -50.92 20.76
C ALA A 50 -16.47 -50.64 19.25
N SER A 51 -17.35 -51.31 18.50
CA SER A 51 -17.55 -51.06 17.07
C SER A 51 -18.06 -49.63 16.80
N PHE A 52 -19.01 -49.14 17.60
CA PHE A 52 -19.52 -47.77 17.49
C PHE A 52 -18.43 -46.73 17.73
N ILE A 53 -17.62 -46.89 18.78
CA ILE A 53 -16.53 -45.98 19.13
C ILE A 53 -15.45 -45.98 18.04
N SER A 54 -15.07 -47.15 17.54
CA SER A 54 -14.10 -47.27 16.45
C SER A 54 -14.58 -46.53 15.19
N SER A 55 -15.85 -46.70 14.82
CA SER A 55 -16.46 -46.00 13.68
C SER A 55 -16.53 -44.48 13.89
N ALA A 56 -16.90 -44.04 15.10
CA ALA A 56 -16.94 -42.62 15.47
C ALA A 56 -15.56 -41.96 15.46
N LEU A 57 -14.52 -42.66 15.96
CA LEU A 57 -13.14 -42.22 15.91
C LEU A 57 -12.65 -42.10 14.47
N PHE A 58 -12.90 -43.10 13.64
CA PHE A 58 -12.54 -43.07 12.23
C PHE A 58 -13.21 -41.89 11.50
N SER A 59 -14.51 -41.69 11.72
CA SER A 59 -15.26 -40.56 11.16
C SER A 59 -14.71 -39.21 11.61
N PHE A 60 -14.32 -39.10 12.89
CA PHE A 60 -13.69 -37.88 13.41
C PHE A 60 -12.31 -37.63 12.79
N LEU A 61 -11.49 -38.67 12.61
CA LEU A 61 -10.18 -38.58 11.96
C LEU A 61 -10.32 -38.11 10.51
N VAL A 62 -11.27 -38.69 9.76
CA VAL A 62 -11.56 -38.27 8.38
C VAL A 62 -12.01 -36.81 8.35
N TYR A 63 -12.91 -36.41 9.25
CA TYR A 63 -13.35 -35.01 9.34
C TYR A 63 -12.19 -34.05 9.67
N ALA A 64 -11.35 -34.39 10.65
CA ALA A 64 -10.19 -33.59 11.03
C ALA A 64 -9.16 -33.49 9.90
N HIS A 65 -8.93 -34.59 9.18
CA HIS A 65 -8.07 -34.64 8.00
C HIS A 65 -8.61 -33.72 6.90
N ASN A 66 -9.88 -33.88 6.49
CA ASN A 66 -10.50 -33.07 5.44
C ASN A 66 -10.48 -31.58 5.77
N LYS A 67 -10.76 -31.23 7.04
CA LYS A 67 -10.68 -29.84 7.51
C LYS A 67 -9.26 -29.28 7.40
N THR A 68 -8.25 -30.09 7.72
CA THR A 68 -6.84 -29.70 7.66
C THR A 68 -6.39 -29.54 6.21
N VAL A 69 -6.71 -30.50 5.34
CA VAL A 69 -6.41 -30.46 3.90
C VAL A 69 -7.07 -29.25 3.23
N SER A 70 -8.34 -28.97 3.54
CA SER A 70 -9.03 -27.78 3.02
C SER A 70 -8.32 -26.49 3.45
N LYS A 71 -7.94 -26.38 4.73
CA LYS A 71 -7.23 -25.19 5.22
C LYS A 71 -5.84 -25.02 4.58
N ILE A 72 -5.12 -26.13 4.36
CA ILE A 72 -3.83 -26.12 3.65
C ILE A 72 -4.02 -25.66 2.21
N ASN A 73 -5.07 -26.14 1.52
CA ASN A 73 -5.37 -25.75 0.15
C ASN A 73 -5.67 -24.25 0.04
N ASP A 74 -6.50 -23.72 0.95
CA ASP A 74 -6.80 -22.29 1.00
C ASP A 74 -5.54 -21.45 1.24
N ASP A 75 -4.67 -21.88 2.16
CA ASP A 75 -3.40 -21.21 2.45
C ASP A 75 -2.38 -21.33 1.29
N MET A 76 -2.42 -22.42 0.52
CA MET A 76 -1.61 -22.58 -0.70
C MET A 76 -2.10 -21.65 -1.81
N ASN A 77 -3.42 -21.55 -2.02
CA ASN A 77 -4.01 -20.67 -3.02
C ASN A 77 -3.68 -19.20 -2.73
N LYS A 78 -3.87 -18.74 -1.48
CA LYS A 78 -3.49 -17.38 -1.07
C LYS A 78 -2.02 -17.07 -1.32
N ARG A 79 -1.12 -18.03 -1.03
CA ARG A 79 0.31 -17.84 -1.29
C ARG A 79 0.62 -17.80 -2.78
N ALA A 80 -0.05 -18.62 -3.59
CA ALA A 80 0.11 -18.58 -5.04
C ALA A 80 -0.37 -17.25 -5.63
N GLU A 81 -1.50 -16.71 -5.14
CA GLU A 81 -2.01 -15.39 -5.51
C GLU A 81 -1.03 -14.27 -5.14
N LEU A 82 -0.55 -14.25 -3.89
CA LEU A 82 0.45 -13.28 -3.43
C LEU A 82 1.74 -13.36 -4.26
N PHE A 83 2.20 -14.56 -4.59
CA PHE A 83 3.39 -14.75 -5.43
C PHE A 83 3.16 -14.21 -6.85
N ARG A 84 2.00 -14.49 -7.44
CA ARG A 84 1.62 -13.96 -8.76
C ARG A 84 1.55 -12.43 -8.76
N GLU A 85 0.96 -11.83 -7.73
CA GLU A 85 0.88 -10.38 -7.58
C GLU A 85 2.26 -9.74 -7.41
N LEU A 86 3.14 -10.33 -6.58
CA LEU A 86 4.51 -9.87 -6.42
C LEU A 86 5.30 -9.97 -7.73
N GLN A 87 5.15 -11.08 -8.47
CA GLN A 87 5.80 -11.26 -9.76
C GLN A 87 5.30 -10.21 -10.76
N PHE A 88 3.98 -9.99 -10.83
CA PHE A 88 3.39 -8.97 -11.68
C PHE A 88 3.88 -7.56 -11.30
N ALA A 89 3.87 -7.21 -10.01
CA ALA A 89 4.32 -5.91 -9.53
C ALA A 89 5.81 -5.70 -9.83
N SER A 90 6.65 -6.71 -9.58
CA SER A 90 8.09 -6.65 -9.86
C SER A 90 8.43 -6.49 -11.35
N ALA A 91 7.58 -6.97 -12.26
CA ALA A 91 7.83 -6.88 -13.70
C ALA A 91 7.27 -5.60 -14.34
N ASN A 92 6.36 -4.91 -13.64
CA ASN A 92 5.52 -3.85 -14.24
C ASN A 92 5.53 -2.52 -13.47
N TYR A 93 6.41 -2.35 -12.48
CA TYR A 93 6.63 -1.04 -11.88
C TYR A 93 7.30 -0.06 -12.86
N SER A 94 7.42 1.20 -12.47
CA SER A 94 8.09 2.23 -13.24
C SER A 94 8.92 3.14 -12.34
N ILE A 95 10.23 3.18 -12.53
CA ILE A 95 11.12 4.16 -11.87
C ILE A 95 11.37 5.31 -12.84
N ILE A 96 11.22 6.53 -12.34
CA ILE A 96 11.50 7.75 -13.10
C ILE A 96 12.82 8.38 -12.66
N GLU A 97 13.48 9.06 -13.60
CA GLU A 97 14.61 9.93 -13.34
C GLU A 97 14.24 11.34 -13.82
N PHE A 98 14.35 12.34 -12.94
CA PHE A 98 14.22 13.74 -13.32
C PHE A 98 15.51 14.21 -13.99
N THR A 99 15.38 14.93 -15.09
CA THR A 99 16.52 15.27 -15.96
C THR A 99 16.38 16.66 -16.56
N ASP A 100 17.48 17.14 -17.15
CA ASP A 100 17.53 18.36 -17.96
C ASP A 100 17.25 19.64 -17.17
N ARG A 101 16.24 20.43 -17.56
CA ARG A 101 16.01 21.78 -17.02
C ARG A 101 14.68 21.82 -16.30
N MET A 102 14.75 21.95 -14.98
CA MET A 102 13.58 22.29 -14.18
C MET A 102 13.30 23.79 -14.30
N LEU A 103 12.04 24.15 -14.51
CA LEU A 103 11.59 25.53 -14.61
C LEU A 103 10.69 25.85 -13.43
N ILE A 104 10.91 27.01 -12.80
CA ILE A 104 10.00 27.60 -11.83
C ILE A 104 9.58 28.97 -12.36
N TYR A 105 8.27 29.21 -12.46
CA TYR A 105 7.71 30.47 -12.95
C TYR A 105 6.42 30.84 -12.23
N LYS A 106 6.11 32.14 -12.23
CA LYS A 106 4.88 32.67 -11.66
C LYS A 106 3.68 32.30 -12.54
N GLU A 107 2.60 31.86 -11.92
CA GLU A 107 1.38 31.49 -12.63
C GLU A 107 0.58 32.69 -13.12
N SER A 108 -0.22 32.46 -14.16
CA SER A 108 -1.06 33.52 -14.75
C SER A 108 -2.23 33.91 -13.84
N GLU A 109 -2.68 35.17 -13.91
CA GLU A 109 -3.86 35.65 -13.18
C GLU A 109 -5.11 34.81 -13.46
N ARG A 110 -5.27 34.35 -14.70
CA ARG A 110 -6.36 33.45 -15.09
C ARG A 110 -6.33 32.14 -14.31
N TYR A 111 -5.14 31.57 -14.11
CA TYR A 111 -4.97 30.34 -13.36
C TYR A 111 -5.30 30.54 -11.88
N LYS A 112 -4.74 31.60 -11.27
CA LYS A 112 -5.00 31.97 -9.86
C LYS A 112 -6.50 32.12 -9.59
N ASN A 113 -7.20 32.91 -10.41
CA ASN A 113 -8.63 33.12 -10.28
C ASN A 113 -9.43 31.82 -10.41
N LYS A 114 -9.00 30.88 -11.27
CA LYS A 114 -9.67 29.59 -11.40
C LYS A 114 -9.52 28.74 -10.14
N TYR A 115 -8.34 28.72 -9.53
CA TYR A 115 -8.09 28.00 -8.29
C TYR A 115 -8.89 28.61 -7.11
N LEU A 116 -8.86 29.94 -6.95
CA LEU A 116 -9.57 30.61 -5.86
C LEU A 116 -11.09 30.38 -5.89
N ASN A 117 -11.67 30.25 -7.09
CA ASN A 117 -13.09 29.92 -7.26
C ASN A 117 -13.40 28.42 -7.09
N ASN A 118 -12.41 27.55 -7.26
CA ASN A 118 -12.57 26.11 -7.11
C ASN A 118 -11.28 25.49 -6.52
N PRO A 119 -11.14 25.43 -5.19
CA PRO A 119 -9.94 24.93 -4.52
C PRO A 119 -9.63 23.44 -4.75
N LEU A 120 -10.58 22.68 -5.31
CA LEU A 120 -10.36 21.29 -5.74
C LEU A 120 -9.75 21.20 -7.16
N PHE A 121 -9.57 22.34 -7.82
CA PHE A 121 -8.97 22.39 -9.14
C PHE A 121 -7.46 22.13 -9.02
N GLY A 122 -6.95 21.14 -9.75
CA GLY A 122 -5.53 21.05 -10.11
C GLY A 122 -4.64 20.29 -9.12
N PHE A 123 -3.35 20.58 -9.20
CA PHE A 123 -2.24 19.78 -8.69
C PHE A 123 -1.36 20.61 -7.76
N HIS A 124 -1.98 21.09 -6.69
CA HIS A 124 -1.44 22.13 -5.82
C HIS A 124 -0.81 21.57 -4.56
N LEU A 125 0.33 22.15 -4.21
CA LEU A 125 0.97 22.00 -2.92
C LEU A 125 1.07 23.37 -2.27
N ILE A 126 0.77 23.45 -0.99
CA ILE A 126 0.86 24.68 -0.20
C ILE A 126 2.06 24.64 0.72
N GLU A 127 2.75 25.77 0.81
CA GLU A 127 3.83 25.99 1.76
C GLU A 127 3.28 25.93 3.19
N THR A 128 3.85 25.05 4.02
CA THR A 128 3.49 24.96 5.43
C THR A 128 4.72 24.84 6.33
N VAL A 129 4.60 25.39 7.53
CA VAL A 129 5.54 25.14 8.63
C VAL A 129 4.90 24.09 9.55
N GLY A 130 5.06 22.81 9.22
CA GLY A 130 4.53 21.68 10.00
C GLY A 130 3.33 20.97 9.36
N GLU A 131 2.50 20.27 10.15
CA GLU A 131 1.35 19.51 9.66
C GLU A 131 0.28 20.39 9.00
N VAL A 132 -0.36 19.84 7.96
CA VAL A 132 -1.38 20.47 7.12
C VAL A 132 -2.53 21.02 7.97
N LYS A 133 -2.61 22.34 8.09
CA LYS A 133 -3.79 23.03 8.61
C LYS A 133 -4.72 23.36 7.45
N ASP A 134 -6.02 23.45 7.71
CA ASP A 134 -6.98 24.01 6.76
C ASP A 134 -6.60 25.49 6.57
N ILE A 135 -5.86 25.77 5.50
CA ILE A 135 -5.40 27.12 5.15
C ILE A 135 -6.33 27.66 4.06
N GLU A 136 -7.01 28.76 4.37
CA GLU A 136 -7.78 29.49 3.38
C GLU A 136 -6.80 30.30 2.51
N VAL A 137 -6.69 29.91 1.24
CA VAL A 137 -5.77 30.55 0.29
C VAL A 137 -6.46 31.78 -0.30
N SER A 138 -5.82 32.95 -0.15
CA SER A 138 -6.26 34.21 -0.76
C SER A 138 -5.16 34.81 -1.63
N ASP A 139 -5.55 35.56 -2.67
CA ASP A 139 -4.60 36.25 -3.56
C ASP A 139 -3.80 37.34 -2.83
N GLU A 140 -4.31 37.88 -1.73
CA GLU A 140 -3.60 38.89 -0.94
C GLU A 140 -2.39 38.31 -0.21
N LEU A 141 -2.54 37.08 0.31
CA LEU A 141 -1.55 36.44 1.19
C LEU A 141 -0.61 35.48 0.46
N TYR A 142 -1.02 34.92 -0.67
CA TYR A 142 -0.27 33.87 -1.36
C TYR A 142 0.11 34.23 -2.79
N ASP A 143 1.29 33.77 -3.21
CA ASP A 143 1.72 33.75 -4.60
C ASP A 143 1.66 32.31 -5.16
N PHE A 144 1.41 32.21 -6.47
CA PHE A 144 1.27 30.93 -7.16
C PHE A 144 2.43 30.76 -8.14
N TYR A 145 3.12 29.63 -8.01
CA TYR A 145 4.21 29.23 -8.87
C TYR A 145 3.95 27.86 -9.49
N SER A 146 4.49 27.65 -10.67
CA SER A 146 4.46 26.38 -11.39
C SER A 146 5.86 25.81 -11.43
N ILE A 147 6.01 24.53 -11.11
CA ILE A 147 7.24 23.78 -11.32
C ILE A 147 7.02 22.84 -12.49
N ARG A 148 7.89 22.93 -13.50
CA ARG A 148 7.97 21.96 -14.60
C ARG A 148 9.28 21.20 -14.51
N ILE A 149 9.21 19.88 -14.29
CA ILE A 149 10.37 19.01 -14.21
C ILE A 149 10.31 17.94 -15.31
N PRO A 150 11.21 17.97 -16.30
CA PRO A 150 11.32 16.90 -17.27
C PRO A 150 11.74 15.59 -16.60
N PHE A 151 11.14 14.49 -17.01
CA PHE A 151 11.51 13.15 -16.53
C PHE A 151 11.51 12.13 -17.67
N LYS A 152 12.25 11.05 -17.44
CA LYS A 152 12.25 9.86 -18.28
C LYS A 152 12.02 8.63 -17.41
N VAL A 153 11.47 7.57 -18.01
CA VAL A 153 11.39 6.27 -17.35
C VAL A 153 12.76 5.61 -17.45
N LEU A 154 13.39 5.34 -16.31
CA LEU A 154 14.68 4.65 -16.24
C LEU A 154 14.49 3.14 -16.35
N GLU A 155 13.51 2.62 -15.61
CA GLU A 155 13.21 1.19 -15.54
C GLU A 155 11.70 0.99 -15.55
N GLY A 156 11.26 -0.06 -16.24
CA GLY A 156 9.89 -0.54 -16.17
C GLY A 156 8.98 -0.06 -17.30
N LYS A 157 7.68 0.08 -17.00
CA LYS A 157 6.65 0.40 -18.00
C LYS A 157 6.41 1.91 -18.13
N MET A 158 5.60 2.32 -19.10
CA MET A 158 5.17 3.72 -19.20
C MET A 158 4.44 4.14 -17.93
N VAL A 159 4.69 5.38 -17.50
CA VAL A 159 4.05 5.99 -16.34
C VAL A 159 2.68 6.52 -16.74
N SER A 160 1.65 6.16 -16.00
CA SER A 160 0.28 6.69 -16.18
C SER A 160 0.03 7.89 -15.28
N ARG A 161 0.56 7.85 -14.05
CA ARG A 161 0.30 8.86 -13.02
C ARG A 161 1.53 9.07 -12.14
N ILE A 162 1.76 10.32 -11.74
CA ILE A 162 2.72 10.69 -10.71
C ILE A 162 1.97 11.49 -9.66
N ASN A 163 1.87 10.93 -8.47
CA ASN A 163 1.33 11.57 -7.30
C ASN A 163 2.47 12.15 -6.46
N VAL A 164 2.31 13.37 -5.95
CA VAL A 164 3.30 14.08 -5.16
C VAL A 164 2.77 14.26 -3.74
N ASN A 165 3.52 13.76 -2.76
CA ASN A 165 3.19 13.87 -1.34
C ASN A 165 3.87 15.08 -0.69
N GLU A 166 5.14 15.32 -1.04
CA GLU A 166 5.91 16.40 -0.45
C GLU A 166 6.91 16.90 -1.48
N ILE A 167 7.07 18.22 -1.57
CA ILE A 167 8.26 18.83 -2.15
C ILE A 167 8.95 19.66 -1.09
N ARG A 168 10.26 19.45 -0.94
CA ARG A 168 11.09 20.20 0.00
C ARG A 168 12.18 20.94 -0.74
N PHE A 169 12.30 22.23 -0.45
CA PHE A 169 13.39 23.09 -0.89
C PHE A 169 14.23 23.52 0.31
N GLU A 170 15.54 23.58 0.10
CA GLU A 170 16.49 24.10 1.08
C GLU A 170 17.20 25.32 0.46
N LYS A 171 17.16 26.46 1.15
CA LYS A 171 17.84 27.72 0.78
C LYS A 171 18.39 28.36 2.04
N GLU A 172 19.67 28.71 2.04
CA GLU A 172 20.33 29.44 3.15
C GLU A 172 20.08 28.88 4.57
N ASN A 173 20.05 27.54 4.71
CA ASN A 173 19.72 26.78 5.93
C ASN A 173 18.24 26.82 6.38
N GLU A 174 17.37 27.47 5.63
CA GLU A 174 15.92 27.40 5.79
C GLU A 174 15.35 26.27 4.92
N LYS A 175 14.29 25.62 5.41
CA LYS A 175 13.61 24.51 4.74
C LYS A 175 12.17 24.87 4.47
N PHE A 176 11.79 24.84 3.21
CA PHE A 176 10.44 25.13 2.73
C PHE A 176 9.78 23.81 2.36
N TYR A 177 8.66 23.50 3.01
CA TYR A 177 7.91 22.27 2.81
C TYR A 177 6.59 22.57 2.12
N PHE A 178 6.30 21.79 1.10
CA PHE A 178 5.09 21.91 0.29
C PHE A 178 4.31 20.60 0.37
N TYR A 179 3.07 20.66 0.85
CA TYR A 179 2.18 19.51 1.02
C TYR A 179 0.85 19.71 0.28
N PRO A 180 0.13 18.63 -0.08
CA PRO A 180 -1.16 18.72 -0.74
C PRO A 180 -2.16 19.60 0.01
N THR A 181 -2.84 20.46 -0.73
CA THR A 181 -4.01 21.19 -0.26
C THR A 181 -5.16 20.19 -0.07
N ASN A 182 -5.95 20.32 1.00
CA ASN A 182 -7.18 19.52 1.29
C ASN A 182 -7.02 18.21 2.08
N LYS A 183 -6.00 18.09 2.96
CA LYS A 183 -5.77 16.90 3.82
C LYS A 183 -5.52 15.59 3.06
N GLU A 184 -5.34 15.65 1.74
CA GLU A 184 -4.96 14.50 0.95
C GLU A 184 -3.49 14.14 1.24
N LEU A 185 -3.18 12.83 1.24
CA LEU A 185 -1.80 12.36 1.37
C LEU A 185 -0.97 12.60 0.11
N PHE A 186 -1.63 12.79 -1.03
CA PHE A 186 -1.00 12.93 -2.32
C PHE A 186 -1.83 13.84 -3.22
N THR A 187 -1.20 14.74 -3.95
CA THR A 187 -1.83 15.43 -5.10
C THR A 187 -1.36 14.78 -6.40
N GLU A 188 -2.23 14.64 -7.40
CA GLU A 188 -1.84 14.13 -8.72
C GLU A 188 -1.12 15.23 -9.51
N GLY A 189 0.15 15.05 -9.86
CA GLY A 189 0.87 15.97 -10.73
C GLY A 189 0.45 15.80 -12.19
N TYR A 190 0.48 16.89 -12.96
CA TYR A 190 0.12 16.84 -14.38
C TYR A 190 1.28 16.38 -15.23
N ILE A 191 1.07 15.33 -16.02
CA ILE A 191 2.08 14.79 -16.95
C ILE A 191 1.81 15.34 -18.35
N LEU A 192 2.76 16.13 -18.86
CA LEU A 192 2.71 16.66 -20.22
C LEU A 192 3.79 16.02 -21.08
N TYR A 193 3.37 15.26 -22.10
CA TYR A 193 4.27 14.76 -23.13
C TYR A 193 4.60 15.87 -24.14
N ASN A 194 5.89 16.09 -24.37
CA ASN A 194 6.39 17.01 -25.39
C ASN A 194 6.89 16.20 -26.58
N GLU A 195 6.19 16.32 -27.71
CA GLU A 195 6.53 15.63 -28.96
C GLU A 195 7.89 16.03 -29.54
N GLN A 196 8.27 17.31 -29.43
CA GLN A 196 9.51 17.82 -30.01
C GLN A 196 10.74 17.27 -29.27
N THR A 197 10.69 17.28 -27.94
CA THR A 197 11.80 16.78 -27.11
C THR A 197 11.68 15.30 -26.80
N LYS A 198 10.53 14.68 -27.13
CA LYS A 198 10.15 13.29 -26.82
C LYS A 198 10.28 12.97 -25.34
N ARG A 199 9.87 13.91 -24.47
CA ARG A 199 10.02 13.83 -23.02
C ARG A 199 8.71 14.13 -22.32
N ASN A 200 8.52 13.49 -21.17
CA ASN A 200 7.42 13.81 -20.27
C ASN A 200 7.87 14.87 -19.28
N ASN A 201 6.96 15.77 -18.93
CA ASN A 201 7.17 16.80 -17.92
C ASN A 201 6.17 16.58 -16.81
N LEU A 202 6.66 16.55 -15.58
CA LEU A 202 5.82 16.66 -14.39
C LEU A 202 5.58 18.15 -14.13
N ILE A 203 4.32 18.55 -14.00
CA ILE A 203 3.92 19.90 -13.63
C ILE A 203 3.20 19.85 -12.28
N VAL A 204 3.67 20.64 -11.33
CA VAL A 204 3.12 20.76 -9.97
C VAL A 204 3.05 22.25 -9.62
N ASN A 205 1.98 22.67 -8.96
CA ASN A 205 1.82 24.06 -8.55
C ASN A 205 2.14 24.23 -7.09
N LEU A 206 2.86 25.30 -6.77
CA LEU A 206 3.20 25.72 -5.43
C LEU A 206 2.43 26.97 -5.06
N ILE A 207 1.84 26.95 -3.87
CA ILE A 207 1.20 28.10 -3.23
C ILE A 207 2.14 28.53 -2.10
N VAL A 208 2.68 29.73 -2.23
CA VAL A 208 3.76 30.25 -1.37
C VAL A 208 3.22 31.44 -0.60
N ASP A 209 3.47 31.52 0.71
CA ASP A 209 3.12 32.71 1.49
C ASP A 209 3.96 33.90 0.99
N LYS A 210 3.34 35.04 0.68
CA LYS A 210 4.07 36.24 0.24
C LYS A 210 5.06 36.76 1.28
N LYS A 211 4.89 36.39 2.56
CA LYS A 211 5.85 36.68 3.63
C LYS A 211 7.06 35.76 3.61
N SER A 212 6.99 34.64 2.91
CA SER A 212 8.08 33.67 2.80
C SER A 212 9.23 34.22 1.97
N ASN A 213 10.46 33.86 2.36
CA ASN A 213 11.68 34.13 1.62
C ASN A 213 11.95 33.09 0.52
N PHE A 214 10.97 32.22 0.20
CA PHE A 214 11.12 31.13 -0.75
C PHE A 214 11.54 31.62 -2.16
N PHE A 215 10.82 32.61 -2.71
CA PHE A 215 10.98 33.02 -4.12
C PHE A 215 10.92 34.54 -4.33
N ASN A 216 11.71 35.30 -3.56
CA ASN A 216 11.67 36.76 -3.50
C ASN A 216 12.90 37.46 -4.12
N GLN A 217 13.89 36.71 -4.59
CA GLN A 217 15.12 37.25 -5.17
C GLN A 217 15.07 37.25 -6.70
N GLU A 218 15.85 38.15 -7.31
CA GLU A 218 16.07 38.18 -8.76
C GLU A 218 16.67 36.87 -9.27
N VAL A 219 17.48 36.17 -8.47
CA VAL A 219 17.96 34.81 -8.76
C VAL A 219 17.81 33.97 -7.51
N ASN A 220 16.82 33.07 -7.47
CA ASN A 220 16.62 32.17 -6.34
C ASN A 220 17.60 31.00 -6.37
N VAL A 221 18.45 30.91 -5.34
CA VAL A 221 19.45 29.86 -5.19
C VAL A 221 18.96 28.83 -4.17
N PHE A 222 18.89 27.57 -4.59
CA PHE A 222 18.57 26.44 -3.73
C PHE A 222 19.82 25.55 -3.54
N THR A 223 19.95 24.96 -2.36
CA THR A 223 21.01 24.00 -2.03
C THR A 223 20.56 22.57 -2.26
N LYS A 224 19.28 22.28 -1.99
CA LYS A 224 18.71 20.94 -2.14
C LYS A 224 17.23 20.99 -2.48
N ILE A 225 16.82 20.08 -3.37
CA ILE A 225 15.41 19.86 -3.69
C ILE A 225 15.14 18.37 -3.55
N LYS A 226 14.10 18.03 -2.80
CA LYS A 226 13.62 16.65 -2.62
C LYS A 226 12.14 16.56 -2.94
N LEU A 227 11.74 15.47 -3.59
CA LEU A 227 10.35 15.18 -3.91
C LEU A 227 10.00 13.79 -3.41
N VAL A 228 8.93 13.65 -2.64
CA VAL A 228 8.34 12.36 -2.30
C VAL A 228 7.21 12.10 -3.28
N VAL A 229 7.39 11.09 -4.13
CA VAL A 229 6.47 10.79 -5.23
C VAL A 229 6.01 9.34 -5.20
N LYS A 230 4.76 9.12 -5.56
CA LYS A 230 4.22 7.82 -5.94
C LYS A 230 4.06 7.77 -7.45
N VAL A 231 4.74 6.84 -8.09
CA VAL A 231 4.69 6.63 -9.54
C VAL A 231 3.86 5.39 -9.80
N SER A 232 2.78 5.54 -10.57
CA SER A 232 1.97 4.43 -11.03
C SER A 232 2.22 4.17 -12.50
N SER A 233 2.46 2.91 -12.83
CA SER A 233 2.61 2.45 -14.21
C SER A 233 1.27 2.35 -14.92
N LEU A 234 1.32 2.29 -16.25
CA LEU A 234 0.12 2.06 -17.09
C LEU A 234 -0.63 0.78 -16.73
N LEU A 235 0.08 -0.21 -16.17
CA LEU A 235 -0.49 -1.48 -15.75
C LEU A 235 -0.97 -1.47 -14.30
N GLY A 236 -1.06 -0.29 -13.68
CA GLY A 236 -1.60 -0.11 -12.33
C GLY A 236 -0.66 -0.58 -11.22
N VAL A 237 0.67 -0.58 -11.45
CA VAL A 237 1.64 -0.89 -10.39
C VAL A 237 2.22 0.40 -9.85
N GLY A 238 2.00 0.65 -8.56
CA GLY A 238 2.50 1.81 -7.84
C GLY A 238 3.82 1.52 -7.11
N ILE A 239 4.74 2.48 -7.16
CA ILE A 239 5.91 2.57 -6.28
C ILE A 239 5.97 3.93 -5.61
N THR A 240 6.42 3.97 -4.36
CA THR A 240 6.64 5.23 -3.62
C THR A 240 8.14 5.41 -3.38
N GLY A 241 8.66 6.58 -3.70
CA GLY A 241 10.08 6.88 -3.52
C GLY A 241 10.39 8.35 -3.34
N ILE A 242 11.62 8.61 -2.89
CA ILE A 242 12.17 9.95 -2.72
C ILE A 242 13.10 10.23 -3.90
N ASN A 243 12.84 11.31 -4.61
CA ASN A 243 13.76 11.88 -5.59
C ASN A 243 14.56 12.99 -4.94
N GLU A 244 15.88 12.85 -4.93
CA GLU A 244 16.79 13.95 -4.59
C GLU A 244 17.41 14.50 -5.86
N LEU A 245 17.25 15.80 -6.10
CA LEU A 245 17.79 16.48 -7.29
C LEU A 245 19.15 17.09 -6.99
N TYR A 246 20.10 16.87 -7.90
CA TYR A 246 21.40 17.55 -7.92
C TYR A 246 21.43 18.45 -9.15
N PHE A 247 21.49 19.76 -8.93
CA PHE A 247 21.29 20.74 -9.99
C PHE A 247 22.28 21.91 -9.88
N THR A 248 22.41 22.63 -10.97
CA THR A 248 23.09 23.92 -11.03
C THR A 248 22.04 25.03 -10.99
N ASN A 249 22.24 25.98 -10.07
CA ASN A 249 21.36 27.14 -9.91
C ASN A 249 21.38 28.06 -11.14
N PRO A 250 20.28 28.80 -11.39
CA PRO A 250 20.26 29.83 -12.42
C PRO A 250 21.31 30.90 -12.14
N THR A 251 21.90 31.45 -13.19
CA THR A 251 22.84 32.59 -13.11
C THR A 251 22.16 33.93 -13.41
N GLN A 252 21.01 33.89 -14.11
CA GLN A 252 20.20 35.04 -14.48
C GLN A 252 18.75 34.60 -14.62
N THR A 253 17.81 35.52 -14.46
CA THR A 253 16.42 35.35 -14.88
C THR A 253 16.32 35.38 -16.40
N GLU A 254 15.60 34.42 -16.97
CA GLU A 254 15.22 34.47 -18.38
C GLU A 254 14.10 35.52 -18.56
N GLY A 255 13.93 36.04 -19.78
CA GLY A 255 13.11 37.24 -20.08
C GLY A 255 11.64 37.22 -19.61
N ASP A 256 11.10 36.04 -19.29
CA ASP A 256 9.73 35.87 -18.78
C ASP A 256 9.65 35.69 -17.24
N GLY A 257 10.74 35.98 -16.50
CA GLY A 257 10.81 35.70 -15.06
C GLY A 257 10.93 34.21 -14.72
N LEU A 258 11.36 33.41 -15.71
CA LEU A 258 11.62 31.99 -15.58
C LEU A 258 12.96 31.75 -14.86
N HIS A 259 12.93 30.89 -13.85
CA HIS A 259 14.14 30.39 -13.21
C HIS A 259 14.41 28.95 -13.66
N THR A 260 15.53 28.78 -14.35
CA THR A 260 15.95 27.50 -14.92
C THR A 260 17.02 26.85 -14.05
N TYR A 261 16.72 25.68 -13.50
CA TYR A 261 17.64 24.85 -12.71
C TYR A 261 18.06 23.65 -13.57
N LYS A 262 19.36 23.55 -13.89
CA LYS A 262 19.86 22.44 -14.69
C LYS A 262 20.13 21.24 -13.79
N ILE A 263 19.32 20.19 -13.90
CA ILE A 263 19.49 18.91 -13.23
C ILE A 263 20.66 18.16 -13.86
N ASN A 264 21.70 17.95 -13.07
CA ASN A 264 22.89 17.19 -13.46
C ASN A 264 22.69 15.69 -13.19
N SER A 265 21.99 15.35 -12.10
CA SER A 265 21.59 13.99 -11.76
C SER A 265 20.38 14.01 -10.81
N SER A 266 19.66 12.91 -10.75
CA SER A 266 18.66 12.67 -9.70
C SER A 266 18.79 11.25 -9.14
N ASN A 267 18.56 11.11 -7.84
CA ASN A 267 18.58 9.81 -7.16
C ASN A 267 17.18 9.46 -6.72
N PHE A 268 16.64 8.36 -7.25
CA PHE A 268 15.36 7.79 -6.82
C PHE A 268 15.61 6.69 -5.77
N THR A 269 15.16 6.91 -4.54
CA THR A 269 15.24 5.93 -3.45
C THR A 269 13.86 5.37 -3.15
N LEU A 270 13.67 4.05 -3.31
CA LEU A 270 12.43 3.36 -2.99
C LEU A 270 12.16 3.40 -1.47
N ILE A 271 10.97 3.86 -1.08
CA ILE A 271 10.46 3.78 0.29
C ILE A 271 9.60 2.53 0.45
N GLU A 272 8.76 2.26 -0.55
CA GLU A 272 7.82 1.14 -0.55
C GLU A 272 8.14 0.16 -1.68
N ARG A 273 7.81 -1.11 -1.46
CA ARG A 273 7.91 -2.14 -2.50
C ARG A 273 6.83 -1.91 -3.57
N PRO A 274 7.09 -2.31 -4.82
CA PRO A 274 6.06 -2.33 -5.86
C PRO A 274 4.82 -3.09 -5.42
N ARG A 275 3.65 -2.47 -5.60
CA ARG A 275 2.35 -3.10 -5.35
C ARG A 275 1.40 -2.80 -6.49
N VAL A 276 0.49 -3.73 -6.76
CA VAL A 276 -0.64 -3.45 -7.65
C VAL A 276 -1.55 -2.48 -6.91
N ASP A 277 -1.74 -1.29 -7.47
CA ASP A 277 -2.71 -0.33 -6.97
C ASP A 277 -4.12 -0.90 -7.25
N ASN A 278 -4.98 -0.94 -6.23
CA ASN A 278 -6.33 -1.45 -6.40
C ASN A 278 -7.11 -0.57 -7.40
N LEU A 279 -7.44 -1.13 -8.55
CA LEU A 279 -8.31 -0.49 -9.57
C LEU A 279 -9.67 -0.05 -9.01
N SER A 280 -10.11 -0.57 -7.86
CA SER A 280 -11.36 -0.18 -7.20
C SER A 280 -11.32 1.19 -6.52
N GLU A 281 -10.15 1.78 -6.24
CA GLU A 281 -10.05 3.19 -5.83
C GLU A 281 -10.22 4.14 -7.03
N ILE A 282 -10.13 3.64 -8.26
CA ILE A 282 -10.20 4.43 -9.50
C ILE A 282 -11.65 4.72 -9.91
N GLU A 283 -12.61 3.87 -9.51
CA GLU A 283 -14.05 4.12 -9.76
C GLU A 283 -14.72 5.00 -8.70
N GLY A 284 -14.09 5.17 -7.54
CA GLY A 284 -14.62 5.98 -6.42
C GLY A 284 -14.42 7.50 -6.58
N GLN A 285 -13.61 7.94 -7.54
CA GLN A 285 -13.33 9.35 -7.81
C GLN A 285 -14.11 9.90 -9.03
N ILE A 286 -15.00 9.11 -9.64
CA ILE A 286 -15.89 9.52 -10.75
C ILE A 286 -17.37 9.45 -10.31
N LYS A 287 -17.68 9.83 -9.07
CA LYS A 287 -19.06 10.09 -8.65
C LYS A 287 -19.18 11.41 -7.91
#